data_AF-A0A835T4Y0-F1
#
_entry.id   AF-A0A835T4Y0-F1
#
_cell.length_a   1.000
_cell.length_b   1.000
_cell.length_c   1.000
_cell.angle_alpha   90.00
_cell.angle_beta   90.00
_cell.angle_gamma   90.00
#
_symmetry.space_group_name_H-M   'P 1'
#
loop_
_entity.id
_entity.type
_entity.pdbx_description
1 polymer ?
#
loop_
_entity_poly.entity_id
_entity_poly.type
_entity_poly.pdbx_seq_one_letter_code
_entity_poly.pdbx_strand_id
1 'polypeptide(L)'
;MGTKPVAEAAGHAAADQPGGTIPRPLAERGVSMKMLQDFVRVHPEAVNASTVAVVELVVLLTREHKCSYTELPPSPLDDGTFYGPATHFVSHARACMFSDLIDVISREEEEEEDEVAKAHVDPAAPRTANYFWIDVFAINHHPCTTKCQPPPRPGAIQQHHQQQHQQQQQQQQSTADAETEVKKEAAGALGPAEANALQAVAEARAEAEAAEAEELVEQLQGVVRRCSTTLALLSPWQSPTALGQAWCLFEHMTGPGGLRYVTSRSQERDLLAHVGERHEQFMQLVSGVDIRTCRASREAEKAAMVARLQLVSAAAPPQQGESGNSGNSGGGSGTCGIEALNAGVRAALRQWLRGGVAKAVAALSQEHGPDDSRVARLRALLTAHAQ
;
A
#
# COMPACT_ATOMS: atom_id res chain seq x y z
N MET A 1 29.92 -17.73 -4.45
CA MET A 1 29.05 -17.34 -5.57
C MET A 1 27.75 -18.09 -5.41
N GLY A 2 26.80 -17.51 -4.66
CA GLY A 2 25.48 -18.12 -4.46
C GLY A 2 24.55 -17.65 -5.57
N THR A 3 24.09 -18.57 -6.41
CA THR A 3 23.08 -18.32 -7.42
C THR A 3 21.76 -18.00 -6.71
N LYS A 4 21.21 -16.80 -6.90
CA LYS A 4 19.83 -16.49 -6.52
C LYS A 4 18.90 -17.55 -7.15
N PRO A 5 17.96 -18.16 -6.40
CA PRO A 5 16.96 -19.01 -7.01
C PRO A 5 16.11 -18.14 -7.94
N VAL A 6 16.16 -18.44 -9.24
CA VAL A 6 15.20 -17.90 -10.21
C VAL A 6 13.86 -18.53 -9.85
N ALA A 7 12.97 -17.73 -9.27
CA ALA A 7 11.61 -18.17 -9.03
C ALA A 7 10.98 -18.55 -10.38
N GLU A 8 10.60 -19.81 -10.53
CA GLU A 8 9.79 -20.29 -11.65
C GLU A 8 8.46 -19.53 -11.63
N ALA A 9 8.38 -18.45 -12.42
CA ALA A 9 7.13 -17.76 -12.66
C ALA A 9 6.18 -18.74 -13.36
N ALA A 10 5.16 -19.20 -12.63
CA ALA A 10 4.14 -20.08 -13.15
C ALA A 10 3.48 -19.43 -14.37
N GLY A 11 3.72 -20.00 -15.56
CA GLY A 11 3.17 -19.52 -16.82
C GLY A 11 1.64 -19.56 -16.83
N HIS A 12 1.02 -18.41 -16.62
CA HIS A 12 -0.37 -18.14 -16.97
C HIS A 12 -0.40 -17.08 -18.08
N ALA A 13 0.03 -17.47 -19.29
CA ALA A 13 -0.25 -16.71 -20.49
C ALA A 13 -1.68 -17.03 -20.95
N ALA A 14 -2.68 -16.40 -20.32
CA ALA A 14 -4.02 -16.39 -20.86
C ALA A 14 -4.03 -15.46 -22.08
N ALA A 15 -4.25 -16.03 -23.26
CA ALA A 15 -4.39 -15.29 -24.51
C ALA A 15 -5.58 -14.31 -24.40
N ASP A 16 -5.29 -13.00 -24.46
CA ASP A 16 -6.28 -11.92 -24.49
C ASP A 16 -7.22 -12.09 -25.70
N GLN A 17 -8.52 -12.14 -25.46
CA GLN A 17 -9.52 -11.91 -26.50
C GLN A 17 -9.88 -10.43 -26.56
N PRO A 18 -9.66 -9.75 -27.70
CA PRO A 18 -10.09 -8.37 -27.90
C PRO A 18 -11.59 -8.35 -28.17
N GLY A 19 -12.43 -8.12 -27.15
CA GLY A 19 -13.85 -7.91 -27.43
C GLY A 19 -14.85 -7.94 -26.28
N GLY A 20 -14.45 -8.27 -25.06
CA GLY A 20 -15.38 -8.25 -23.92
C GLY A 20 -14.63 -8.05 -22.62
N THR A 21 -14.60 -6.80 -22.13
CA THR A 21 -13.99 -6.44 -20.85
C THR A 21 -14.86 -6.99 -19.71
N ILE A 22 -14.74 -8.29 -19.44
CA ILE A 22 -15.11 -8.81 -18.13
C ILE A 22 -14.24 -8.05 -17.13
N PRO A 23 -14.83 -7.44 -16.08
CA PRO A 23 -14.04 -6.81 -15.04
C PRO A 23 -13.09 -7.87 -14.49
N ARG A 24 -11.78 -7.73 -14.73
CA ARG A 24 -10.79 -8.65 -14.16
C ARG A 24 -10.97 -8.69 -12.64
N PRO A 25 -10.71 -9.81 -11.96
CA PRO A 25 -10.68 -9.83 -10.50
C PRO A 25 -9.86 -8.66 -9.95
N LEU A 26 -10.23 -8.10 -8.79
CA LEU A 26 -9.54 -6.95 -8.17
C LEU A 26 -8.02 -7.18 -8.08
N ALA A 27 -7.60 -8.42 -7.82
CA ALA A 27 -6.22 -8.84 -7.72
C ALA A 27 -5.41 -8.77 -9.03
N GLU A 28 -6.08 -8.59 -10.17
CA GLU A 28 -5.46 -8.55 -11.51
C GLU A 28 -5.43 -7.15 -12.10
N ARG A 29 -5.83 -6.12 -11.33
CA ARG A 29 -5.92 -4.73 -11.81
C ARG A 29 -4.78 -3.90 -11.23
N GLY A 30 -3.66 -3.84 -11.94
CA GLY A 30 -2.63 -2.83 -11.69
C GLY A 30 -2.71 -1.71 -12.73
N VAL A 31 -2.19 -0.54 -12.36
CA VAL A 31 -2.01 0.60 -13.25
C VAL A 31 -0.55 0.73 -13.67
N SER A 32 -0.30 1.13 -14.91
CA SER A 32 1.07 1.41 -15.38
C SER A 32 1.51 2.84 -15.03
N MET A 33 2.81 3.11 -15.09
CA MET A 33 3.33 4.47 -14.91
C MET A 33 2.75 5.45 -15.96
N LYS A 34 2.48 4.97 -17.18
CA LYS A 34 1.85 5.77 -18.24
C LYS A 34 0.45 6.27 -17.83
N MET A 35 -0.35 5.41 -17.21
CA MET A 35 -1.66 5.79 -16.68
C MET A 35 -1.54 6.85 -15.58
N LEU A 36 -0.58 6.69 -14.65
CA LEU A 36 -0.35 7.64 -13.57
C LEU A 36 0.11 9.02 -14.10
N GLN A 37 0.97 9.03 -15.12
CA GLN A 37 1.38 10.26 -15.80
C GLN A 37 0.20 10.93 -16.50
N ASP A 38 -0.69 10.17 -17.16
CA ASP A 38 -1.90 10.70 -17.76
C ASP A 38 -2.84 11.30 -16.71
N PHE A 39 -3.03 10.60 -15.59
CA PHE A 39 -3.85 11.07 -14.47
C PHE A 39 -3.33 12.41 -13.94
N VAL A 40 -2.03 12.53 -13.67
CA VAL A 40 -1.39 13.79 -13.25
C VAL A 40 -1.51 14.89 -14.30
N ARG A 41 -1.39 14.55 -15.58
CA ARG A 41 -1.53 15.52 -16.68
C ARG A 41 -2.94 16.10 -16.75
N VAL A 42 -3.96 15.27 -16.52
CA VAL A 42 -5.38 15.68 -16.52
C VAL A 42 -5.75 16.37 -15.19
N HIS A 43 -5.14 15.96 -14.09
CA HIS A 43 -5.40 16.43 -12.72
C HIS A 43 -4.11 16.91 -12.04
N PRO A 44 -3.53 18.05 -12.47
CA PRO A 44 -2.26 18.54 -11.94
C PRO A 44 -2.30 18.86 -10.44
N GLU A 45 -3.48 19.15 -9.88
CA GLU A 45 -3.71 19.34 -8.46
C GLU A 45 -3.38 18.09 -7.62
N ALA A 46 -3.48 16.88 -8.22
CA ALA A 46 -3.24 15.63 -7.52
C ALA A 46 -1.77 15.48 -7.07
N VAL A 47 -0.81 16.06 -7.79
CA VAL A 47 0.64 15.91 -7.51
C VAL A 47 1.01 16.37 -6.10
N ASN A 48 0.42 17.50 -5.67
CA ASN A 48 0.68 18.09 -4.36
C ASN A 48 -0.36 17.71 -3.31
N ALA A 49 -1.27 16.78 -3.65
CA ALA A 49 -2.30 16.29 -2.76
C ALA A 49 -1.79 15.10 -1.94
N SER A 50 -2.37 14.89 -0.77
CA SER A 50 -2.24 13.61 -0.07
C SER A 50 -3.05 12.53 -0.81
N THR A 51 -2.70 11.26 -0.63
CA THR A 51 -3.48 10.16 -1.22
C THR A 51 -4.92 10.11 -0.72
N VAL A 52 -5.26 10.61 0.49
CA VAL A 52 -6.67 10.85 0.89
C VAL A 52 -7.38 11.78 -0.09
N ALA A 53 -6.79 12.93 -0.41
CA ALA A 53 -7.40 13.90 -1.31
C ALA A 53 -7.47 13.37 -2.76
N VAL A 54 -6.52 12.53 -3.18
CA VAL A 54 -6.61 11.81 -4.46
C VAL A 54 -7.74 10.79 -4.46
N VAL A 55 -7.99 10.08 -3.34
CA VAL A 55 -9.17 9.21 -3.20
C VAL A 55 -10.47 10.01 -3.35
N GLU A 56 -10.57 11.19 -2.72
CA GLU A 56 -11.75 12.06 -2.88
C GLU A 56 -11.97 12.47 -4.34
N LEU A 57 -10.89 12.82 -5.05
CA LEU A 57 -10.93 13.10 -6.48
C LEU A 57 -11.38 11.86 -7.28
N VAL A 58 -10.81 10.68 -7.00
CA VAL A 58 -11.21 9.42 -7.66
C VAL A 58 -12.69 9.12 -7.41
N VAL A 59 -13.20 9.30 -6.20
CA VAL A 59 -14.62 9.14 -5.86
C VAL A 59 -15.48 10.08 -6.71
N LEU A 60 -15.07 11.35 -6.87
CA LEU A 60 -15.78 12.29 -7.74
C LEU A 60 -15.80 11.82 -9.20
N LEU A 61 -14.67 11.35 -9.73
CA LEU A 61 -14.54 10.88 -11.12
C LEU A 61 -15.30 9.58 -11.38
N THR A 62 -15.48 8.74 -10.36
CA THR A 62 -16.17 7.45 -10.45
C THR A 62 -17.61 7.48 -9.95
N ARG A 63 -18.11 8.67 -9.53
CA ARG A 63 -19.42 8.85 -8.89
C ARG A 63 -20.59 8.32 -9.68
N GLU A 64 -20.57 8.49 -10.99
CA GLU A 64 -21.65 8.05 -11.88
C GLU A 64 -21.81 6.52 -11.88
N HIS A 65 -20.69 5.81 -11.89
CA HIS A 65 -20.67 4.35 -12.06
C HIS A 65 -20.53 3.61 -10.73
N LYS A 66 -20.15 4.31 -9.65
CA LYS A 66 -19.91 3.72 -8.32
C LYS A 66 -18.95 2.52 -8.40
N CYS A 67 -17.84 2.70 -9.10
CA CYS A 67 -16.84 1.67 -9.35
C CYS A 67 -15.43 2.14 -8.95
N SER A 68 -14.45 1.26 -9.06
CA SER A 68 -13.03 1.64 -8.97
C SER A 68 -12.60 2.48 -10.17
N TYR A 69 -11.53 3.26 -10.04
CA TYR A 69 -11.01 4.05 -11.16
C TYR A 69 -10.59 3.15 -12.34
N THR A 70 -10.01 1.98 -12.03
CA THR A 70 -9.60 0.99 -13.04
C THR A 70 -10.76 0.36 -13.83
N GLU A 71 -12.02 0.62 -13.45
CA GLU A 71 -13.22 0.19 -14.18
C GLU A 71 -13.81 1.27 -15.08
N LEU A 72 -13.27 2.49 -15.02
CA LEU A 72 -13.67 3.54 -15.95
C LEU A 72 -13.22 3.20 -17.38
N PRO A 73 -13.95 3.69 -18.39
CA PRO A 73 -13.48 3.61 -19.77
C PRO A 73 -12.06 4.18 -19.88
N PRO A 74 -11.23 3.56 -20.71
CA PRO A 74 -9.86 4.02 -20.88
C PRO A 74 -9.85 5.45 -21.46
N SER A 75 -8.82 6.20 -21.07
CA SER A 75 -8.53 7.53 -21.62
C SER A 75 -8.41 7.44 -23.15
N PRO A 76 -8.75 8.47 -23.94
CA PRO A 76 -8.48 8.50 -25.37
C PRO A 76 -6.99 8.33 -25.73
N LEU A 77 -6.08 8.51 -24.75
CA LEU A 77 -4.64 8.28 -24.89
C LEU A 77 -4.20 6.87 -24.50
N ASP A 78 -5.11 6.04 -24.00
CA ASP A 78 -4.81 4.66 -23.67
C ASP A 78 -4.73 3.82 -24.95
N ASP A 79 -3.55 3.27 -25.19
CA ASP A 79 -3.24 2.32 -26.27
C ASP A 79 -3.45 0.86 -25.82
N GLY A 80 -4.19 0.65 -24.72
CA GLY A 80 -4.41 -0.65 -24.10
C GLY A 80 -3.34 -1.05 -23.09
N THR A 81 -2.49 -0.10 -22.66
CA THR A 81 -1.37 -0.37 -21.74
C THR A 81 -1.54 0.32 -20.38
N PHE A 82 -2.63 1.04 -20.15
CA PHE A 82 -2.86 1.70 -18.85
C PHE A 82 -3.10 0.70 -17.72
N TYR A 83 -3.67 -0.46 -18.05
CA TYR A 83 -4.08 -1.47 -17.09
C TYR A 83 -3.51 -2.84 -17.47
N GLY A 84 -3.23 -3.66 -16.47
CA GLY A 84 -2.73 -5.02 -16.66
C GLY A 84 -2.61 -5.80 -15.34
N PRO A 85 -2.18 -7.07 -15.39
CA PRO A 85 -2.01 -7.89 -14.19
C PRO A 85 -1.02 -7.26 -13.23
N ALA A 86 -1.43 -7.01 -11.99
CA ALA A 86 -0.58 -6.40 -10.98
C ALA A 86 0.69 -7.22 -10.71
N THR A 87 1.85 -6.67 -11.04
CA THR A 87 3.17 -7.24 -10.75
C THR A 87 3.72 -6.74 -9.42
N HIS A 88 3.35 -5.50 -9.05
CA HIS A 88 3.80 -4.81 -7.85
C HIS A 88 2.61 -4.45 -6.96
N PHE A 89 2.74 -4.68 -5.66
CA PHE A 89 1.83 -4.14 -4.66
C PHE A 89 2.45 -2.88 -4.04
N VAL A 90 1.71 -1.78 -3.97
CA VAL A 90 2.20 -0.53 -3.38
C VAL A 90 1.52 -0.28 -2.02
N SER A 91 2.26 -0.49 -0.94
CA SER A 91 1.82 -0.16 0.42
C SER A 91 2.20 1.27 0.77
N HIS A 92 1.20 2.10 1.06
CA HIS A 92 1.40 3.49 1.46
C HIS A 92 0.37 3.94 2.49
N ALA A 93 0.74 4.95 3.29
CA ALA A 93 -0.22 5.60 4.17
C ALA A 93 -1.10 6.59 3.38
N ARG A 94 -2.37 6.73 3.77
CA ARG A 94 -3.26 7.72 3.14
C ARG A 94 -2.79 9.18 3.27
N ALA A 95 -2.00 9.48 4.31
CA ALA A 95 -1.42 10.80 4.50
C ALA A 95 -0.17 11.05 3.62
N CYS A 96 0.32 10.04 2.89
CA CYS A 96 1.44 10.18 1.97
C CYS A 96 1.09 11.16 0.85
N MET A 97 2.06 11.98 0.44
CA MET A 97 1.94 12.84 -0.74
C MET A 97 1.89 11.97 -2.00
N PHE A 98 1.00 12.29 -2.93
CA PHE A 98 0.87 11.54 -4.17
C PHE A 98 2.13 11.66 -5.04
N SER A 99 2.79 12.82 -5.06
CA SER A 99 4.09 13.00 -5.72
C SER A 99 5.18 12.05 -5.21
N ASP A 100 5.23 11.77 -3.91
CA ASP A 100 6.18 10.78 -3.37
C ASP A 100 5.88 9.37 -3.89
N LEU A 101 4.59 9.04 -4.05
CA LEU A 101 4.16 7.77 -4.60
C LEU A 101 4.57 7.62 -6.07
N ILE A 102 4.28 8.63 -6.89
CA ILE A 102 4.66 8.66 -8.31
C ILE A 102 6.18 8.57 -8.49
N ASP A 103 6.94 9.32 -7.69
CA ASP A 103 8.40 9.34 -7.76
C ASP A 103 9.01 7.98 -7.39
N VAL A 104 8.45 7.29 -6.38
CA VAL A 104 8.87 5.93 -6.01
C VAL A 104 8.61 4.92 -7.14
N ILE A 105 7.42 4.97 -7.75
CA ILE A 105 7.05 4.07 -8.86
C ILE A 105 7.95 4.31 -10.07
N SER A 106 8.17 5.58 -10.45
CA SER A 106 9.10 5.95 -11.51
C SER A 106 10.51 5.41 -11.27
N ARG A 107 11.01 5.52 -10.03
CA ARG A 107 12.35 5.01 -9.68
C ARG A 107 12.41 3.49 -9.75
N GLU A 108 11.36 2.77 -9.38
CA GLU A 108 11.33 1.31 -9.49
C GLU A 108 11.41 0.86 -10.95
N GLU A 109 10.67 1.52 -11.87
CA GLU A 109 10.78 1.21 -13.30
C GLU A 109 12.18 1.45 -13.86
N GLU A 110 12.82 2.57 -13.49
CA GLU A 110 14.20 2.91 -13.86
C GLU A 110 15.23 1.91 -13.29
N GLU A 111 15.11 1.53 -12.03
CA GLU A 111 16.02 0.56 -11.40
C GLU A 111 15.94 -0.80 -12.08
N GLU A 112 14.74 -1.26 -12.42
CA GLU A 112 14.58 -2.50 -13.18
C GLU A 112 15.13 -2.39 -14.61
N GLU A 113 15.00 -1.24 -15.28
CA GLU A 113 15.63 -0.99 -16.59
C GLU A 113 17.14 -1.14 -16.50
N ASP A 114 17.75 -0.52 -15.50
CA ASP A 114 19.18 -0.60 -15.25
C ASP A 114 19.64 -2.04 -14.98
N GLU A 115 18.88 -2.82 -14.21
CA GLU A 115 19.23 -4.21 -13.92
C GLU A 115 19.10 -5.11 -15.16
N VAL A 116 18.08 -4.91 -15.99
CA VAL A 116 17.97 -5.63 -17.28
C VAL A 116 19.13 -5.26 -18.21
N ALA A 117 19.48 -3.98 -18.29
CA ALA A 117 20.61 -3.51 -19.09
C ALA A 117 21.95 -4.12 -18.62
N LYS A 118 22.17 -4.23 -17.30
CA LYS A 118 23.38 -4.86 -16.73
C LYS A 118 23.41 -6.37 -16.92
N ALA A 119 22.26 -7.04 -16.94
CA ALA A 119 22.16 -8.48 -17.08
C ALA A 119 22.51 -8.99 -18.50
N HIS A 120 22.80 -8.10 -19.45
CA HIS A 120 23.07 -8.44 -20.86
C HIS A 120 21.96 -9.31 -21.47
N VAL A 121 20.72 -9.11 -21.00
CA VAL A 121 19.54 -9.74 -21.60
C VAL A 121 19.36 -9.16 -23.00
N ASP A 122 18.91 -10.00 -23.94
CA ASP A 122 18.62 -9.58 -25.31
C ASP A 122 17.69 -8.36 -25.29
N PRO A 123 18.12 -7.18 -25.77
CA PRO A 123 17.28 -5.98 -25.79
C PRO A 123 16.05 -6.14 -26.71
N ALA A 124 16.01 -7.17 -27.56
CA ALA A 124 14.84 -7.52 -28.37
C ALA A 124 13.80 -8.38 -27.61
N ALA A 125 14.14 -8.94 -26.44
CA ALA A 125 13.17 -9.68 -25.65
C ALA A 125 12.07 -8.74 -25.15
N PRO A 126 10.78 -9.04 -25.38
CA PRO A 126 9.69 -8.18 -24.93
C PRO A 126 9.71 -8.10 -23.41
N ARG A 127 9.93 -6.90 -22.87
CA ARG A 127 9.90 -6.67 -21.44
C ARG A 127 8.46 -6.86 -20.93
N THR A 128 8.32 -7.57 -19.83
CA THR A 128 7.05 -7.60 -19.09
C THR A 128 6.82 -6.22 -18.50
N ALA A 129 5.75 -5.55 -18.92
CA ALA A 129 5.39 -4.26 -18.37
C ALA A 129 5.06 -4.38 -16.87
N ASN A 130 5.41 -3.35 -16.10
CA ASN A 130 5.05 -3.27 -14.70
C ASN A 130 3.67 -2.68 -14.53
N TYR A 131 2.91 -3.30 -13.63
CA TYR A 131 1.60 -2.82 -13.23
C TYR A 131 1.53 -2.81 -11.72
N PHE A 132 1.19 -1.65 -11.17
CA PHE A 132 1.20 -1.35 -9.76
C PHE A 132 -0.23 -1.41 -9.24
N TRP A 133 -0.49 -2.30 -8.29
CA TRP A 133 -1.72 -2.29 -7.54
C TRP A 133 -1.64 -1.19 -6.48
N ILE A 134 -2.51 -0.18 -6.61
CA ILE A 134 -2.57 0.99 -5.76
C ILE A 134 -4.02 1.14 -5.30
N ASP A 135 -4.25 1.11 -3.98
CA ASP A 135 -5.59 1.08 -3.40
C ASP A 135 -6.46 2.27 -3.86
N VAL A 136 -5.86 3.45 -4.03
CA VAL A 136 -6.47 4.69 -4.54
C VAL A 136 -7.23 4.46 -5.85
N PHE A 137 -6.70 3.64 -6.75
CA PHE A 137 -7.29 3.41 -8.08
C PHE A 137 -8.00 2.06 -8.21
N ALA A 138 -7.49 1.04 -7.52
CA ALA A 138 -7.98 -0.33 -7.65
C ALA A 138 -9.24 -0.59 -6.81
N ILE A 139 -9.38 0.04 -5.65
CA ILE A 139 -10.55 -0.15 -4.77
C ILE A 139 -11.71 0.75 -5.20
N ASN A 140 -12.92 0.24 -5.07
CA ASN A 140 -14.13 1.04 -5.13
C ASN A 140 -14.33 1.80 -3.82
N HIS A 141 -14.08 3.11 -3.82
CA HIS A 141 -14.16 3.97 -2.62
C HIS A 141 -15.57 4.50 -2.33
N HIS A 142 -16.58 4.10 -3.11
CA HIS A 142 -17.97 4.51 -2.87
C HIS A 142 -18.55 3.79 -1.64
N PRO A 143 -19.36 4.47 -0.80
CA PRO A 143 -20.11 3.81 0.25
C PRO A 143 -21.00 2.73 -0.39
N CYS A 144 -20.77 1.47 -0.03
CA CYS A 144 -21.44 0.34 -0.63
C CYS A 144 -22.89 0.27 -0.12
N THR A 145 -23.77 1.16 -0.60
CA THR A 145 -25.18 1.20 -0.16
C THR A 145 -26.05 0.22 -0.95
N THR A 146 -25.58 -0.25 -2.10
CA THR A 146 -26.29 -1.14 -3.03
C THR A 146 -25.28 -1.79 -3.98
N LYS A 147 -25.44 -3.09 -4.30
CA LYS A 147 -24.63 -3.85 -5.27
C LYS A 147 -24.27 -2.97 -6.50
N CYS A 148 -22.99 -2.88 -6.84
CA CYS A 148 -22.50 -2.10 -7.98
C CYS A 148 -23.34 -2.41 -9.23
N GLN A 149 -23.82 -1.36 -9.90
CA GLN A 149 -24.44 -1.55 -11.20
C GLN A 149 -23.35 -1.86 -12.23
N PRO A 150 -23.61 -2.74 -13.22
CA PRO A 150 -22.64 -3.01 -14.27
C PRO A 150 -22.32 -1.70 -15.04
N PRO A 151 -21.08 -1.52 -15.51
CA PRO A 151 -20.67 -0.30 -16.19
C PRO A 151 -21.51 -0.07 -17.46
N PRO A 152 -21.84 1.20 -17.79
CA PRO A 152 -22.60 1.52 -18.98
C PRO A 152 -21.77 1.28 -20.26
N ARG A 153 -22.46 1.10 -21.38
CA ARG A 153 -21.80 0.81 -22.67
C ARG A 153 -20.95 2.02 -23.13
N PRO A 154 -19.81 1.80 -23.82
CA PRO A 154 -18.82 2.82 -24.17
C PRO A 154 -19.32 4.09 -24.91
N GLY A 155 -20.52 4.08 -25.51
CA GLY A 155 -21.05 5.20 -26.30
C GLY A 155 -21.78 6.31 -25.53
N ALA A 156 -22.09 6.13 -24.24
CA ALA A 156 -22.94 7.06 -23.48
C ALA A 156 -22.17 8.12 -22.65
N ILE A 157 -20.85 7.99 -22.55
CA ILE A 157 -20.11 8.54 -21.40
C ILE A 157 -19.57 9.96 -21.65
N GLN A 158 -19.27 10.31 -22.91
CA GLN A 158 -18.66 11.60 -23.24
C GLN A 158 -19.65 12.78 -23.21
N GLN A 159 -20.92 12.56 -23.56
CA GLN A 159 -21.97 13.57 -23.45
C GLN A 159 -22.40 13.80 -22.00
N HIS A 160 -22.22 12.78 -21.14
CA HIS A 160 -22.65 12.83 -19.74
C HIS A 160 -21.70 13.67 -18.87
N HIS A 161 -20.38 13.59 -19.11
CA HIS A 161 -19.36 14.39 -18.39
C HIS A 161 -19.62 15.90 -18.47
N GLN A 162 -20.05 16.39 -19.64
CA GLN A 162 -20.32 17.82 -19.86
C GLN A 162 -21.60 18.27 -19.12
N GLN A 163 -22.57 17.37 -18.96
CA GLN A 163 -23.84 17.65 -18.28
C GLN A 163 -23.69 17.65 -16.75
N GLN A 164 -22.79 16.83 -16.21
CA GLN A 164 -22.55 16.77 -14.76
C GLN A 164 -21.85 18.00 -14.18
N HIS A 165 -20.93 18.63 -14.93
CA HIS A 165 -20.28 19.86 -14.48
C HIS A 165 -21.29 21.00 -14.27
N GLN A 166 -22.38 21.01 -15.04
CA GLN A 166 -23.49 21.97 -14.87
C GLN A 166 -24.37 21.66 -13.66
N GLN A 167 -24.64 20.38 -13.36
CA GLN A 167 -25.48 19.99 -12.22
C GLN A 167 -24.77 20.21 -10.87
N GLN A 168 -23.44 20.05 -10.79
CA GLN A 168 -22.69 20.33 -9.57
C GLN A 168 -22.75 21.81 -9.15
N GLN A 169 -22.75 22.73 -10.11
CA GLN A 169 -22.89 24.16 -9.81
C GLN A 169 -24.26 24.49 -9.19
N GLN A 170 -25.31 23.71 -9.49
CA GLN A 170 -26.67 23.94 -8.98
C GLN A 170 -26.88 23.33 -7.58
N GLN A 171 -26.28 22.19 -7.27
CA GLN A 171 -26.45 21.52 -5.96
C GLN A 171 -25.69 22.22 -4.80
N GLN A 172 -24.58 22.90 -5.10
CA GLN A 172 -23.86 23.69 -4.10
C GLN A 172 -24.67 24.90 -3.59
N GLN A 173 -25.76 25.26 -4.27
CA GLN A 173 -26.66 26.35 -3.88
C GLN A 173 -27.86 25.92 -3.01
N SER A 174 -28.16 24.62 -2.86
CA SER A 174 -29.39 24.17 -2.18
C SER A 174 -29.20 23.48 -0.83
N THR A 175 -27.96 23.27 -0.37
CA THR A 175 -27.67 22.45 0.82
C THR A 175 -27.53 23.23 2.13
N ALA A 176 -27.84 24.53 2.13
CA ALA A 176 -27.76 25.37 3.33
C ALA A 176 -29.03 25.35 4.23
N ASP A 177 -30.17 24.81 3.77
CA ASP A 177 -31.47 25.03 4.44
C ASP A 177 -32.05 23.83 5.21
N ALA A 178 -31.45 22.63 5.18
CA ALA A 178 -32.12 21.39 5.62
C ALA A 178 -31.67 20.78 6.97
N GLU A 179 -30.58 21.24 7.59
CA GLU A 179 -29.96 20.52 8.73
C GLU A 179 -30.39 20.95 10.15
N THR A 180 -31.39 21.83 10.31
CA THR A 180 -31.69 22.42 11.64
C THR A 180 -32.90 21.80 12.38
N GLU A 181 -33.71 20.93 11.78
CA GLU A 181 -35.03 20.56 12.36
C GLU A 181 -35.12 19.20 13.09
N VAL A 182 -34.09 18.34 13.06
CA VAL A 182 -34.26 16.93 13.52
C VAL A 182 -33.83 16.65 14.97
N LYS A 183 -33.20 17.59 15.69
CA LYS A 183 -32.54 17.29 16.99
C LYS A 183 -33.32 17.59 18.28
N LYS A 184 -34.62 17.91 18.25
CA LYS A 184 -35.31 18.42 19.47
C LYS A 184 -36.35 17.50 20.15
N GLU A 185 -36.59 16.27 19.68
CA GLU A 185 -37.65 15.42 20.28
C GLU A 185 -37.19 14.12 21.00
N ALA A 186 -35.91 13.77 21.00
CA ALA A 186 -35.43 12.47 21.54
C ALA A 186 -34.98 12.52 23.02
N ALA A 187 -35.83 13.01 23.94
CA ALA A 187 -35.53 13.04 25.38
C ALA A 187 -36.60 12.34 26.26
N GLY A 188 -37.36 11.39 25.68
CA GLY A 188 -38.15 10.42 26.44
C GLY A 188 -37.30 9.21 26.81
N ALA A 189 -37.36 8.75 28.06
CA ALA A 189 -36.64 7.55 28.50
C ALA A 189 -37.16 6.32 27.74
N LEU A 190 -36.32 5.74 26.88
CA LEU A 190 -36.60 4.52 26.14
C LEU A 190 -36.94 3.38 27.12
N GLY A 191 -38.00 2.62 26.85
CA GLY A 191 -38.36 1.48 27.68
C GLY A 191 -37.36 0.32 27.55
N PRO A 192 -37.29 -0.64 28.50
CA PRO A 192 -36.35 -1.76 28.43
C PRO A 192 -36.43 -2.59 27.13
N ALA A 193 -37.62 -2.73 26.53
CA ALA A 193 -37.80 -3.42 25.27
C ALA A 193 -37.13 -2.70 24.09
N GLU A 194 -37.17 -1.37 24.08
CA GLU A 194 -36.55 -0.54 23.05
C GLU A 194 -35.03 -0.50 23.21
N ALA A 195 -34.53 -0.45 24.46
CA ALA A 195 -33.10 -0.61 24.75
C ALA A 195 -32.56 -1.97 24.26
N ASN A 196 -33.29 -3.07 24.50
CA ASN A 196 -32.91 -4.39 24.02
C ASN A 196 -32.93 -4.48 22.47
N ALA A 197 -33.91 -3.86 21.83
CA ALA A 197 -33.98 -3.82 20.36
C ALA A 197 -32.80 -3.03 19.76
N LEU A 198 -32.44 -1.88 20.34
CA LEU A 198 -31.29 -1.09 19.92
C LEU A 198 -29.96 -1.84 20.12
N GLN A 199 -29.83 -2.58 21.23
CA GLN A 199 -28.68 -3.43 21.46
C GLN A 199 -28.57 -4.53 20.40
N ALA A 200 -29.66 -5.24 20.11
CA ALA A 200 -29.68 -6.30 19.09
C ALA A 200 -29.32 -5.75 17.68
N VAL A 201 -29.79 -4.55 17.33
CA VAL A 201 -29.43 -3.89 16.06
C VAL A 201 -27.94 -3.52 16.04
N ALA A 202 -27.39 -3.04 17.15
CA ALA A 202 -25.97 -2.71 17.25
C ALA A 202 -25.09 -3.96 17.13
N GLU A 203 -25.48 -5.06 17.77
CA GLU A 203 -24.80 -6.36 17.68
C GLU A 203 -24.82 -6.92 16.25
N ALA A 204 -26.00 -6.94 15.60
CA ALA A 204 -26.13 -7.38 14.22
C ALA A 204 -25.31 -6.53 13.23
N ARG A 205 -25.24 -5.21 13.47
CA ARG A 205 -24.39 -4.32 12.69
C ARG A 205 -22.91 -4.61 12.90
N ALA A 206 -22.47 -4.82 14.14
CA ALA A 206 -21.09 -5.16 14.44
C ALA A 206 -20.67 -6.50 13.81
N GLU A 207 -21.54 -7.50 13.82
CA GLU A 207 -21.32 -8.79 13.14
C GLU A 207 -21.19 -8.62 11.63
N ALA A 208 -22.09 -7.83 11.00
CA ALA A 208 -22.01 -7.53 9.58
C ALA A 208 -20.72 -6.77 9.20
N GLU A 209 -20.33 -5.77 10.01
CA GLU A 209 -19.07 -5.02 9.81
C GLU A 209 -17.84 -5.93 9.97
N ALA A 210 -17.86 -6.90 10.89
CA ALA A 210 -16.78 -7.87 11.07
C ALA A 210 -16.67 -8.84 9.88
N ALA A 211 -17.80 -9.33 9.36
CA ALA A 211 -17.82 -10.20 8.18
C ALA A 211 -17.31 -9.47 6.92
N GLU A 212 -17.73 -8.22 6.71
CA GLU A 212 -17.23 -7.37 5.63
C GLU A 212 -15.71 -7.15 5.76
N ALA A 213 -15.23 -6.86 6.98
CA ALA A 213 -13.82 -6.69 7.26
C ALA A 213 -13.00 -7.96 6.97
N GLU A 214 -13.51 -9.14 7.34
CA GLU A 214 -12.85 -10.42 7.06
C GLU A 214 -12.73 -10.69 5.55
N GLU A 215 -13.81 -10.49 4.80
CA GLU A 215 -13.81 -10.65 3.33
C GLU A 215 -12.80 -9.69 2.69
N LEU A 216 -12.79 -8.42 3.11
CA LEU A 216 -11.88 -7.42 2.59
C LEU A 216 -10.41 -7.78 2.87
N VAL A 217 -10.09 -8.21 4.10
CA VAL A 217 -8.74 -8.64 4.50
C VAL A 217 -8.29 -9.86 3.69
N GLU A 218 -9.19 -10.80 3.40
CA GLU A 218 -8.89 -11.95 2.54
C GLU A 218 -8.61 -11.53 1.09
N GLN A 219 -9.44 -10.65 0.52
CA GLN A 219 -9.22 -10.12 -0.83
C GLN A 219 -7.87 -9.40 -0.93
N LEU A 220 -7.57 -8.51 0.02
CA LEU A 220 -6.31 -7.79 0.07
C LEU A 220 -5.11 -8.74 0.15
N GLN A 221 -5.15 -9.70 1.07
CA GLN A 221 -4.09 -10.69 1.19
C GLN A 221 -3.91 -11.48 -0.13
N GLY A 222 -5.01 -11.80 -0.80
CA GLY A 222 -5.01 -12.43 -2.10
C GLY A 222 -4.34 -11.59 -3.19
N VAL A 223 -4.43 -10.26 -3.12
CA VAL A 223 -3.71 -9.36 -4.04
C VAL A 223 -2.22 -9.32 -3.68
N VAL A 224 -1.90 -9.02 -2.42
CA VAL A 224 -0.52 -8.86 -1.94
C VAL A 224 0.32 -10.10 -2.26
N ARG A 225 -0.25 -11.30 -2.09
CA ARG A 225 0.43 -12.57 -2.38
C ARG A 225 0.66 -12.87 -3.85
N ARG A 226 -0.11 -12.25 -4.77
CA ARG A 226 0.04 -12.46 -6.21
C ARG A 226 1.10 -11.55 -6.82
N CYS A 227 1.28 -10.36 -6.26
CA CYS A 227 2.35 -9.47 -6.69
C CYS A 227 3.71 -10.07 -6.29
N SER A 228 4.68 -10.06 -7.19
CA SER A 228 6.03 -10.56 -6.92
C SER A 228 6.80 -9.65 -5.96
N THR A 229 6.45 -8.35 -5.96
CA THR A 229 7.13 -7.31 -5.21
C THR A 229 6.13 -6.51 -4.40
N THR A 230 6.50 -6.14 -3.18
CA THR A 230 5.74 -5.20 -2.33
C THR A 230 6.61 -3.99 -2.04
N LEU A 231 6.21 -2.83 -2.57
CA LEU A 231 6.85 -1.54 -2.31
C LEU A 231 6.20 -0.90 -1.09
N ALA A 232 6.95 -0.79 0.01
CA ALA A 232 6.50 -0.18 1.25
C ALA A 232 7.06 1.24 1.39
N LEU A 233 6.21 2.24 1.16
CA LEU A 233 6.62 3.64 1.17
C LEU A 233 6.81 4.18 2.59
N LEU A 234 8.01 4.68 2.87
CA LEU A 234 8.36 5.34 4.13
C LEU A 234 8.38 6.86 3.97
N SER A 235 7.22 7.48 3.71
CA SER A 235 7.11 8.94 3.65
C SER A 235 6.24 9.51 4.80
N PRO A 236 6.71 10.55 5.52
CA PRO A 236 8.10 11.03 5.57
C PRO A 236 9.00 10.00 6.30
N TRP A 237 10.27 9.87 5.94
CA TRP A 237 11.10 8.76 6.45
C TRP A 237 11.41 8.87 7.94
N GLN A 238 11.39 10.08 8.52
CA GLN A 238 11.74 10.32 9.92
C GLN A 238 10.62 9.95 10.88
N SER A 239 9.39 9.86 10.38
CA SER A 239 8.23 9.41 11.12
C SER A 239 7.27 8.73 10.15
N PRO A 240 7.62 7.55 9.60
CA PRO A 240 6.87 6.94 8.51
C PRO A 240 5.46 6.62 8.97
N THR A 241 4.48 7.29 8.36
CA THR A 241 3.07 7.13 8.77
C THR A 241 2.61 5.68 8.61
N ALA A 242 3.12 4.98 7.58
CA ALA A 242 2.81 3.59 7.29
C ALA A 242 3.11 2.64 8.47
N LEU A 243 4.18 2.90 9.24
CA LEU A 243 4.55 2.04 10.37
C LEU A 243 3.59 2.16 11.56
N GLY A 244 2.77 3.21 11.61
CA GLY A 244 1.74 3.40 12.62
C GLY A 244 0.35 2.93 12.21
N GLN A 245 0.18 2.39 10.99
CA GLN A 245 -1.12 1.99 10.44
C GLN A 245 -1.22 0.46 10.34
N ALA A 246 -2.29 -0.11 10.89
CA ALA A 246 -2.50 -1.56 10.93
C ALA A 246 -2.53 -2.17 9.52
N TRP A 247 -3.17 -1.47 8.58
CA TRP A 247 -3.29 -1.89 7.19
C TRP A 247 -1.94 -2.04 6.49
N CYS A 248 -1.07 -1.02 6.58
CA CYS A 248 0.26 -1.10 5.98
C CYS A 248 1.11 -2.21 6.61
N LEU A 249 1.07 -2.38 7.94
CA LEU A 249 1.82 -3.45 8.59
C LEU A 249 1.30 -4.85 8.20
N PHE A 250 0.00 -5.01 8.02
CA PHE A 250 -0.57 -6.25 7.51
C PHE A 250 -0.04 -6.56 6.10
N GLU A 251 0.02 -5.58 5.21
CA GLU A 251 0.59 -5.72 3.86
C GLU A 251 2.08 -6.11 3.91
N HIS A 252 2.86 -5.46 4.78
CA HIS A 252 4.28 -5.80 4.97
C HIS A 252 4.48 -7.25 5.44
N MET A 253 3.57 -7.78 6.26
CA MET A 253 3.67 -9.12 6.84
C MET A 253 3.09 -10.22 5.94
N THR A 254 2.30 -9.86 4.94
CA THR A 254 1.63 -10.82 4.05
C THR A 254 2.29 -10.96 2.68
N GLY A 255 3.21 -10.06 2.33
CA GLY A 255 3.98 -10.08 1.08
C GLY A 255 4.78 -11.37 0.86
N PRO A 256 4.91 -11.87 -0.38
CA PRO A 256 5.57 -13.15 -0.72
C PRO A 256 7.11 -13.12 -0.64
N GLY A 257 7.68 -12.31 0.26
CA GLY A 257 9.13 -12.20 0.48
C GLY A 257 9.83 -11.11 -0.35
N GLY A 258 9.14 -10.49 -1.31
CA GLY A 258 9.63 -9.35 -2.11
C GLY A 258 9.38 -7.98 -1.48
N LEU A 259 9.37 -7.87 -0.14
CA LEU A 259 9.13 -6.60 0.55
C LEU A 259 10.35 -5.67 0.41
N ARG A 260 10.14 -4.49 -0.17
CA ARG A 260 11.14 -3.44 -0.33
C ARG A 260 10.65 -2.17 0.35
N TYR A 261 11.39 -1.68 1.34
CA TYR A 261 11.17 -0.33 1.87
C TYR A 261 11.77 0.69 0.91
N VAL A 262 10.97 1.69 0.57
CA VAL A 262 11.30 2.69 -0.43
C VAL A 262 10.88 4.07 0.03
N THR A 263 11.58 5.09 -0.47
CA THR A 263 11.30 6.50 -0.25
C THR A 263 11.48 7.24 -1.57
N SER A 264 10.76 8.35 -1.75
CA SER A 264 10.98 9.24 -2.88
C SER A 264 12.42 9.78 -2.86
N ARG A 265 12.91 10.28 -3.99
CA ARG A 265 14.22 10.93 -4.16
C ARG A 265 14.38 12.12 -3.23
N SER A 266 13.31 12.88 -2.98
CA SER A 266 13.33 14.00 -2.03
C SER A 266 13.59 13.51 -0.61
N GLN A 267 12.88 12.47 -0.17
CA GLN A 267 13.03 11.84 1.13
C GLN A 267 14.36 11.07 1.26
N GLU A 268 14.86 10.45 0.18
CA GLU A 268 16.17 9.79 0.16
C GLU A 268 17.30 10.81 0.33
N ARG A 269 17.24 11.96 -0.38
CA ARG A 269 18.21 13.04 -0.17
C ARG A 269 18.19 13.56 1.26
N ASP A 270 17.01 13.75 1.83
CA ASP A 270 16.86 14.18 3.23
C ASP A 270 17.42 13.12 4.21
N LEU A 271 17.16 11.83 3.95
CA LEU A 271 17.76 10.72 4.67
C LEU A 271 19.29 10.78 4.63
N LEU A 272 19.88 10.89 3.45
CA LEU A 272 21.34 10.95 3.30
C LEU A 272 21.95 12.15 4.04
N ALA A 273 21.26 13.29 4.04
CA ALA A 273 21.70 14.50 4.72
C ALA A 273 21.61 14.38 6.26
N HIS A 274 20.59 13.70 6.78
CA HIS A 274 20.23 13.77 8.21
C HIS A 274 20.27 12.43 8.96
N VAL A 275 20.62 11.32 8.30
CA VAL A 275 20.59 10.00 8.94
C VAL A 275 21.51 9.95 10.16
N GLY A 276 22.69 10.56 10.13
CA GLY A 276 23.59 10.57 11.29
C GLY A 276 22.98 11.23 12.53
N GLU A 277 22.21 12.31 12.35
CA GLU A 277 21.58 13.06 13.45
C GLU A 277 20.30 12.40 13.96
N ARG A 278 19.52 11.80 13.06
CA ARG A 278 18.19 11.24 13.36
C ARG A 278 18.17 9.71 13.49
N HIS A 279 19.32 9.07 13.40
CA HIS A 279 19.45 7.62 13.45
C HIS A 279 18.79 7.01 14.71
N GLU A 280 19.09 7.55 15.90
CA GLU A 280 18.53 7.02 17.15
C GLU A 280 17.00 7.16 17.20
N GLN A 281 16.47 8.29 16.75
CA GLN A 281 15.03 8.52 16.66
C GLN A 281 14.38 7.48 15.73
N PHE A 282 14.97 7.23 14.56
CA PHE A 282 14.45 6.20 13.65
C PHE A 282 14.52 4.80 14.26
N MET A 283 15.61 4.45 14.95
CA MET A 283 15.72 3.15 15.63
C MET A 283 14.72 2.97 16.75
N GLN A 284 14.36 4.03 17.48
CA GLN A 284 13.27 4.01 18.44
C GLN A 284 11.94 3.70 17.74
N LEU A 285 11.64 4.34 16.62
CA LEU A 285 10.44 4.05 15.82
C LEU A 285 10.40 2.59 15.37
N VAL A 286 11.51 2.08 14.81
CA VAL A 286 11.62 0.67 14.40
C VAL A 286 11.39 -0.26 15.58
N SER A 287 11.94 0.04 16.76
CA SER A 287 11.75 -0.80 17.95
C SER A 287 10.28 -0.86 18.41
N GLY A 288 9.52 0.22 18.20
CA GLY A 288 8.11 0.34 18.55
C GLY A 288 7.13 -0.25 17.54
N VAL A 289 7.60 -0.79 16.40
CA VAL A 289 6.72 -1.41 15.41
C VAL A 289 6.05 -2.65 16.01
N ASP A 290 4.74 -2.57 16.20
CA ASP A 290 3.87 -3.66 16.63
C ASP A 290 2.43 -3.46 16.11
N ILE A 291 1.99 -4.37 15.23
CA ILE A 291 0.65 -4.31 14.61
C ILE A 291 -0.50 -4.28 15.62
N ARG A 292 -0.30 -4.86 16.81
CA ARG A 292 -1.33 -4.87 17.87
C ARG A 292 -1.60 -3.47 18.41
N THR A 293 -0.59 -2.60 18.39
CA THR A 293 -0.67 -1.22 18.90
C THR A 293 -0.90 -0.17 17.80
N CYS A 294 -0.91 -0.58 16.53
CA CYS A 294 -1.14 0.33 15.42
C CYS A 294 -2.56 0.90 15.37
N ARG A 295 -2.69 2.03 14.67
CA ARG A 295 -3.96 2.69 14.42
C ARG A 295 -4.70 2.03 13.27
N ALA A 296 -6.02 2.03 13.33
CA ALA A 296 -6.90 1.68 12.23
C ALA A 296 -8.09 2.64 12.21
N SER A 297 -8.66 2.86 11.04
CA SER A 297 -9.89 3.65 10.89
C SER A 297 -11.10 2.93 11.47
N ARG A 298 -11.08 1.59 11.41
CA ARG A 298 -12.12 0.68 11.91
C ARG A 298 -11.47 -0.42 12.74
N GLU A 299 -11.88 -0.56 14.00
CA GLU A 299 -11.33 -1.59 14.91
C GLU A 299 -11.67 -3.02 14.45
N ALA A 300 -12.82 -3.23 13.80
CA ALA A 300 -13.19 -4.51 13.22
C ALA A 300 -12.18 -4.98 12.15
N GLU A 301 -11.73 -4.07 11.28
CA GLU A 301 -10.70 -4.36 10.26
C GLU A 301 -9.36 -4.71 10.91
N LYS A 302 -8.96 -3.99 11.95
CA LYS A 302 -7.75 -4.31 12.73
C LYS A 302 -7.84 -5.70 13.37
N ALA A 303 -8.97 -6.03 13.98
CA ALA A 303 -9.19 -7.33 14.59
C ALA A 303 -9.10 -8.45 13.54
N ALA A 304 -9.72 -8.28 12.37
CA ALA A 304 -9.65 -9.22 11.26
C ALA A 304 -8.21 -9.40 10.73
N MET A 305 -7.46 -8.32 10.54
CA MET A 305 -6.05 -8.38 10.14
C MET A 305 -5.19 -9.14 11.15
N VAL A 306 -5.33 -8.84 12.45
CA VAL A 306 -4.58 -9.50 13.52
C VAL A 306 -4.92 -10.98 13.59
N ALA A 307 -6.20 -11.35 13.53
CA ALA A 307 -6.65 -12.74 13.51
C ALA A 307 -6.08 -13.49 12.30
N ARG A 308 -6.09 -12.87 11.11
CA ARG A 308 -5.55 -13.49 9.90
C ARG A 308 -4.04 -13.73 10.00
N LEU A 309 -3.26 -12.81 10.57
CA LEU A 309 -1.83 -13.00 10.77
C LEU A 309 -1.53 -14.11 11.78
N GLN A 310 -2.34 -14.26 12.82
CA GLN A 310 -2.23 -15.39 13.76
C GLN A 310 -2.42 -16.72 13.04
N LEU A 311 -3.44 -16.83 12.18
CA LEU A 311 -3.70 -18.03 11.38
C LEU A 311 -2.54 -18.34 10.43
N VAL A 312 -2.02 -17.33 9.71
CA VAL A 312 -0.88 -17.52 8.79
C VAL A 312 0.37 -17.96 9.53
N SER A 313 0.65 -17.36 10.69
CA SER A 313 1.82 -17.73 11.49
C SER A 313 1.70 -19.13 12.08
N ALA A 314 0.49 -19.57 12.47
CA ALA A 314 0.26 -20.93 12.97
C ALA A 314 0.39 -22.00 11.88
N ALA A 315 0.10 -21.66 10.62
CA ALA A 315 0.19 -22.59 9.48
C ALA A 315 1.61 -22.73 8.90
N ALA A 316 2.55 -21.83 9.25
CA ALA A 316 3.91 -21.91 8.75
C ALA A 316 4.57 -23.20 9.26
N PRO A 317 5.14 -24.06 8.39
CA PRO A 317 5.83 -25.26 8.83
C PRO A 317 6.95 -24.84 9.79
N PRO A 318 7.18 -25.61 10.87
CA PRO A 318 8.29 -25.32 11.77
C PRO A 318 9.55 -25.24 10.92
N GLN A 319 10.21 -24.08 10.91
CA GLN A 319 11.48 -23.94 10.22
C GLN A 319 12.39 -25.00 10.83
N GLN A 320 12.70 -26.05 10.06
CA GLN A 320 13.68 -27.04 10.43
C GLN A 320 15.00 -26.30 10.43
N GLY A 321 15.32 -25.69 11.57
CA GLY A 321 16.59 -25.04 11.78
C GLY A 321 17.65 -26.06 11.44
N GLU A 322 18.46 -25.75 10.43
CA GLU A 322 19.68 -26.48 10.16
C GLU A 322 20.40 -26.61 11.49
N SER A 323 20.41 -27.84 12.02
CA SER A 323 20.90 -28.15 13.35
C SER A 323 22.43 -28.06 13.35
N GLY A 324 22.95 -26.85 13.24
CA GLY A 324 24.33 -26.49 13.46
C GLY A 324 24.62 -26.55 14.95
N ASN A 325 25.05 -27.74 15.38
CA ASN A 325 25.66 -28.09 16.66
C ASN A 325 26.21 -26.88 17.48
N SER A 326 25.41 -26.34 18.39
CA SER A 326 25.93 -25.54 19.52
C SER A 326 25.15 -25.89 20.79
N GLY A 327 25.82 -26.61 21.69
CA GLY A 327 25.30 -26.94 23.00
C GLY A 327 25.26 -25.69 23.87
N ASN A 328 24.11 -25.03 23.94
CA ASN A 328 23.76 -24.20 25.09
C ASN A 328 22.23 -24.13 25.22
N SER A 329 21.68 -25.10 25.96
CA SER A 329 20.26 -25.26 26.25
C SER A 329 19.77 -24.22 27.27
N GLY A 330 19.72 -22.95 26.87
CA GLY A 330 18.86 -21.96 27.51
C GLY A 330 17.50 -22.02 26.82
N GLY A 331 16.43 -22.32 27.56
CA GLY A 331 15.07 -22.52 27.04
C GLY A 331 14.59 -21.35 26.18
N GLY A 332 14.82 -21.46 24.87
CA GLY A 332 14.34 -20.51 23.89
C GLY A 332 12.83 -20.63 23.80
N SER A 333 12.13 -19.70 24.46
CA SER A 333 10.73 -19.42 24.17
C SER A 333 10.63 -19.06 22.69
N GLY A 334 10.35 -20.06 21.85
CA GLY A 334 10.12 -19.86 20.43
C GLY A 334 9.08 -18.75 20.28
N THR A 335 9.48 -17.62 19.72
CA THR A 335 8.57 -16.51 19.44
C THR A 335 7.58 -17.02 18.39
N CYS A 336 6.44 -17.54 18.83
CA CYS A 336 5.37 -17.96 17.94
C CYS A 336 4.57 -16.73 17.51
N GLY A 337 3.95 -16.76 16.32
CA GLY A 337 2.91 -15.79 16.00
C GLY A 337 3.41 -14.43 15.51
N ILE A 338 2.64 -13.41 15.90
CA ILE A 338 2.81 -12.00 15.52
C ILE A 338 4.18 -11.45 15.96
N GLU A 339 4.76 -11.93 17.06
CA GLU A 339 6.09 -11.52 17.49
C GLU A 339 7.15 -11.78 16.41
N ALA A 340 7.09 -12.93 15.72
CA ALA A 340 8.01 -13.27 14.65
C ALA A 340 7.81 -12.37 13.42
N LEU A 341 6.56 -12.07 13.08
CA LEU A 341 6.23 -11.16 11.98
C LEU A 341 6.69 -9.72 12.27
N ASN A 342 6.41 -9.22 13.47
CA ASN A 342 6.93 -7.93 13.95
C ASN A 342 8.46 -7.91 13.92
N ALA A 343 9.13 -8.98 14.36
CA ALA A 343 10.58 -9.08 14.29
C ALA A 343 11.10 -9.06 12.85
N GLY A 344 10.44 -9.73 11.91
CA GLY A 344 10.77 -9.70 10.48
C GLY A 344 10.67 -8.31 9.87
N VAL A 345 9.57 -7.60 10.12
CA VAL A 345 9.37 -6.20 9.70
C VAL A 345 10.48 -5.30 10.26
N ARG A 346 10.78 -5.42 11.56
CA ARG A 346 11.86 -4.65 12.21
C ARG A 346 13.24 -4.96 11.61
N ALA A 347 13.52 -6.23 11.32
CA ALA A 347 14.78 -6.64 10.69
C ALA A 347 14.91 -6.03 9.28
N ALA A 348 13.84 -6.09 8.47
CA ALA A 348 13.82 -5.52 7.13
C ALA A 348 13.98 -3.97 7.15
N LEU A 349 13.36 -3.28 8.12
CA LEU A 349 13.57 -1.83 8.31
C LEU A 349 15.01 -1.47 8.69
N ARG A 350 15.65 -2.25 9.58
CA ARG A 350 17.06 -2.05 9.93
C ARG A 350 17.97 -2.29 8.74
N GLN A 351 17.71 -3.33 7.95
CA GLN A 351 18.43 -3.62 6.72
C GLN A 351 18.33 -2.46 5.73
N TRP A 352 17.13 -1.91 5.55
CA TRP A 352 16.89 -0.73 4.72
C TRP A 352 17.67 0.50 5.21
N LEU A 353 17.58 0.81 6.51
CA LEU A 353 18.30 1.95 7.10
C LEU A 353 19.81 1.80 6.94
N ARG A 354 20.34 0.59 7.14
CA ARG A 354 21.76 0.28 6.92
C ARG A 354 22.19 0.57 5.50
N GLY A 355 21.35 0.23 4.51
CA GLY A 355 21.58 0.59 3.10
C GLY A 355 21.67 2.11 2.90
N GLY A 356 20.74 2.86 3.48
CA GLY A 356 20.77 4.33 3.47
C GLY A 356 22.03 4.92 4.13
N VAL A 357 22.42 4.42 5.30
CA VAL A 357 23.67 4.84 5.97
C VAL A 357 24.90 4.53 5.12
N ALA A 358 24.95 3.36 4.48
CA ALA A 358 26.07 2.99 3.60
C ALA A 358 26.19 3.93 2.39
N LYS A 359 25.06 4.29 1.76
CA LYS A 359 25.02 5.31 0.71
C LYS A 359 25.51 6.67 1.22
N ALA A 360 25.09 7.09 2.41
CA ALA A 360 25.52 8.35 3.03
C ALA A 360 27.03 8.37 3.32
N VAL A 361 27.58 7.26 3.82
CA VAL A 361 29.04 7.09 4.00
C VAL A 361 29.77 7.25 2.67
N ALA A 362 29.30 6.61 1.60
CA ALA A 362 29.92 6.68 0.29
C ALA A 362 29.92 8.12 -0.25
N ALA A 363 28.76 8.80 -0.19
CA ALA A 363 28.60 10.18 -0.65
C ALA A 363 29.50 11.16 0.13
N LEU A 364 29.45 11.13 1.47
CA LEU A 364 30.28 12.01 2.30
C LEU A 364 31.78 11.72 2.16
N SER A 365 32.17 10.45 2.00
CA SER A 365 33.57 10.08 1.79
C SER A 365 34.10 10.62 0.46
N GLN A 366 33.25 10.66 -0.58
CA GLN A 366 33.61 11.23 -1.88
C GLN A 366 33.74 12.75 -1.82
N GLU A 367 32.87 13.43 -1.07
CA GLU A 367 32.85 14.90 -0.98
C GLU A 367 33.92 15.47 -0.05
N HIS A 368 34.11 14.86 1.13
CA HIS A 368 34.93 15.42 2.21
C HIS A 368 36.15 14.56 2.57
N GLY A 369 36.30 13.40 1.93
CA GLY A 369 37.35 12.44 2.22
C GLY A 369 36.96 11.41 3.29
N PRO A 370 37.68 10.27 3.35
CA PRO A 370 37.35 9.16 4.24
C PRO A 370 37.61 9.44 5.73
N ASP A 371 38.35 10.50 6.05
CA ASP A 371 38.74 10.91 7.41
C ASP A 371 37.80 11.97 8.02
N ASP A 372 36.74 12.39 7.31
CA ASP A 372 35.74 13.31 7.85
C ASP A 372 35.07 12.70 9.10
N SER A 373 34.95 13.49 10.17
CA SER A 373 34.36 13.04 11.43
C SER A 373 32.92 12.49 11.30
N ARG A 374 32.14 13.01 10.34
CA ARG A 374 30.78 12.53 10.03
C ARG A 374 30.84 11.15 9.37
N VAL A 375 31.80 10.91 8.48
CA VAL A 375 32.04 9.60 7.86
C VAL A 375 32.41 8.57 8.93
N ALA A 376 33.31 8.93 9.85
CA ALA A 376 33.69 8.07 10.96
C ALA A 376 32.48 7.71 11.85
N ARG A 377 31.64 8.70 12.18
CA ARG A 377 30.41 8.50 12.97
C ARG A 377 29.42 7.56 12.26
N LEU A 378 29.18 7.74 10.96
CA LEU A 378 28.27 6.87 10.21
C LEU A 378 28.81 5.44 10.05
N ARG A 379 30.13 5.25 9.88
CA ARG A 379 30.76 3.92 9.88
C ARG A 379 30.60 3.21 11.24
N ALA A 380 30.68 3.96 12.33
CA ALA A 380 30.40 3.40 13.66
C ALA A 380 28.95 2.91 13.78
N LEU A 381 27.98 3.65 13.24
CA LEU A 381 26.58 3.21 13.18
C LEU A 381 26.40 1.92 12.35
N LEU A 382 27.02 1.83 11.17
CA LEU A 382 26.98 0.59 10.35
C LEU A 382 27.51 -0.62 11.10
N THR A 383 28.56 -0.42 11.91
CA THR A 383 29.19 -1.48 12.70
C THR A 383 28.30 -1.90 13.86
N ALA A 384 27.68 -0.93 14.55
CA ALA A 384 26.77 -1.19 15.67
C ALA A 384 25.53 -2.01 15.28
N HIS A 385 25.09 -1.93 14.02
CA HIS A 385 23.93 -2.69 13.49
C HIS A 385 24.30 -3.93 12.69
N ALA A 386 25.58 -4.31 12.65
CA ALA A 386 26.01 -5.59 12.10
C ALA A 386 25.94 -6.73 13.12
N GLN A 387 25.80 -6.40 14.40
CA GLN A 387 25.60 -7.31 15.53
C GLN A 387 24.11 -7.35 15.87
#